data_AF-U6DDT4-F1
#
_entry.id   AF-U6DDT4-F1
#
_cell.length_a   1.000
_cell.length_b   1.000
_cell.length_c   1.000
_cell.angle_alpha   90.00
_cell.angle_beta   90.00
_cell.angle_gamma   90.00
#
_symmetry.space_group_name_H-M   'P 1'
#
loop_
_entity.id
_entity.type
_entity.pdbx_description
1 polymer ?
#
loop_
_entity_poly.entity_id
_entity_poly.type
_entity_poly.pdbx_seq_one_letter_code
_entity_poly.pdbx_strand_id
1 'polypeptide(L)'
;VTKCGGLPSNILDVWEFLGKPKHCQYTWDTQMNSNLGISAACKLRFDRIFFRTAAESGHIVPQSMDLLGLEKLDCGRFPSDHWGLLCNLDVIL
;
A
#
# COMPACT_ATOMS: atom_id res chain seq x y z
N VAL A 1 4.39 15.70 8.37
CA VAL A 1 5.51 15.00 7.70
C VAL A 1 6.66 15.95 7.37
N THR A 2 6.42 17.14 6.79
CA THR A 2 7.46 18.16 6.54
C THR A 2 8.22 18.61 7.80
N LYS A 3 7.55 18.64 8.96
CA LYS A 3 8.20 18.91 10.26
C LYS A 3 9.19 17.83 10.73
N CYS A 4 9.22 16.65 10.08
CA CYS A 4 10.05 15.51 10.46
C CYS A 4 11.07 15.10 9.37
N GLY A 5 11.29 15.93 8.35
CA GLY A 5 12.32 15.69 7.33
C GLY A 5 11.95 14.79 6.15
N GLY A 6 10.73 14.22 6.10
CA GLY A 6 10.28 13.42 4.96
C GLY A 6 11.10 12.15 4.70
N LEU A 7 10.93 11.54 3.52
CA LEU A 7 11.78 10.44 3.08
C LEU A 7 13.13 10.99 2.55
N PRO A 8 14.24 10.27 2.74
CA PRO A 8 15.51 10.58 2.04
C PRO A 8 15.31 10.64 0.52
N SER A 9 16.12 11.43 -0.19
CA SER A 9 15.95 11.70 -1.63
C SER A 9 16.03 10.46 -2.53
N ASN A 10 16.69 9.39 -2.08
CA ASN A 10 16.80 8.13 -2.82
C ASN A 10 15.82 7.06 -2.35
N ILE A 11 14.91 7.36 -1.41
CA ILE A 11 13.86 6.44 -0.96
C ILE A 11 12.51 6.96 -1.46
N LEU A 12 11.78 6.09 -2.13
CA LEU A 12 10.49 6.41 -2.75
C LEU A 12 9.40 5.49 -2.19
N ASP A 13 8.18 6.03 -2.06
CA ASP A 13 6.96 5.28 -1.78
C ASP A 13 6.38 4.76 -3.11
N VAL A 14 6.12 3.45 -3.20
CA VAL A 14 5.61 2.83 -4.42
C VAL A 14 4.26 3.40 -4.85
N TRP A 15 3.34 3.63 -3.91
CA TRP A 15 2.02 4.18 -4.22
C TRP A 15 2.14 5.63 -4.73
N GLU A 16 3.06 6.41 -4.15
CA GLU A 16 3.33 7.76 -4.65
C GLU A 16 4.01 7.75 -6.03
N PHE A 17 4.97 6.84 -6.25
CA PHE A 17 5.65 6.66 -7.53
C PHE A 17 4.68 6.29 -8.66
N LEU A 18 3.73 5.39 -8.40
CA LEU A 18 2.70 4.96 -9.35
C LEU A 18 1.59 6.00 -9.60
N GLY A 19 1.76 7.25 -9.14
CA GLY A 19 0.78 8.31 -9.39
C GLY A 19 -0.41 8.31 -8.42
N LYS A 20 -0.25 7.75 -7.22
CA LYS A 20 -1.26 7.77 -6.15
C LYS A 20 -2.59 7.12 -6.55
N PRO A 21 -2.58 5.90 -7.13
CA PRO A 21 -3.79 5.25 -7.64
C PRO A 21 -4.84 5.07 -6.53
N LYS A 22 -6.10 5.39 -6.86
CA LYS A 22 -7.19 5.42 -5.87
C LYS A 22 -7.67 4.04 -5.44
N HIS A 23 -7.64 3.05 -6.34
CA HIS A 23 -8.17 1.71 -6.08
C HIS A 23 -7.38 0.95 -5.00
N CYS A 24 -6.12 1.31 -4.77
CA CYS A 24 -5.27 0.72 -3.71
C CYS A 24 -4.76 1.74 -2.69
N GLN A 25 -5.44 2.89 -2.54
CA GLN A 25 -5.00 3.96 -1.64
C GLN A 25 -5.14 3.59 -0.15
N TYR A 26 -6.21 2.92 0.25
CA TYR A 26 -6.52 2.64 1.66
C TYR A 26 -6.36 1.16 1.93
N THR A 27 -5.48 0.83 2.87
CA THR A 27 -5.14 -0.55 3.23
C THR A 27 -5.79 -0.98 4.54
N TRP A 28 -6.37 -0.02 5.26
CA TRP A 28 -7.23 -0.24 6.40
C TRP A 28 -8.43 0.67 6.27
N ASP A 29 -9.64 0.10 6.25
CA ASP A 29 -10.88 0.81 5.98
C ASP A 29 -12.04 0.17 6.75
N THR A 30 -12.51 0.81 7.82
CA THR A 30 -13.60 0.30 8.65
C THR A 30 -14.98 0.43 8.01
N GLN A 31 -15.12 1.24 6.95
CA GLN A 31 -16.36 1.32 6.20
C GLN A 31 -16.54 0.07 5.33
N MET A 32 -15.44 -0.47 4.78
CA MET A 32 -15.47 -1.66 3.93
C MET A 32 -15.17 -2.96 4.66
N ASN A 33 -14.32 -2.91 5.69
CA ASN A 33 -13.89 -4.07 6.45
C ASN A 33 -14.57 -4.13 7.82
N SER A 34 -15.48 -5.09 7.98
CA SER A 34 -16.27 -5.25 9.20
C SER A 34 -15.58 -6.05 10.31
N ASN A 35 -14.33 -6.51 10.12
CA ASN A 35 -13.72 -7.48 11.01
C ASN A 35 -13.58 -7.00 12.46
N LEU A 36 -13.35 -5.71 12.68
CA LEU A 36 -13.20 -5.14 14.03
C LEU A 36 -14.53 -4.69 14.66
N GLY A 37 -15.64 -4.69 13.93
CA GLY A 37 -16.93 -4.21 14.44
C GLY A 37 -16.95 -2.70 14.79
N ILE A 38 -16.02 -1.92 14.23
CA ILE A 38 -15.96 -0.47 14.44
C ILE A 38 -17.07 0.20 13.61
N SER A 39 -17.95 0.96 14.27
CA SER A 39 -19.08 1.62 13.63
C SER A 39 -18.74 2.96 12.98
N ALA A 40 -17.62 3.57 13.35
CA ALA A 40 -17.14 4.81 12.75
C ALA A 40 -16.44 4.52 11.41
N ALA A 41 -16.68 5.37 10.40
CA ALA A 41 -15.97 5.31 9.12
C ALA A 41 -14.58 5.96 9.24
N CYS A 42 -13.54 5.17 9.11
CA CYS A 42 -12.15 5.62 9.13
C CYS A 42 -11.35 4.80 8.11
N LYS A 43 -10.50 5.48 7.33
CA LYS A 43 -9.68 4.85 6.31
C LYS A 43 -8.29 5.42 6.28
N LEU A 44 -7.29 4.54 6.30
CA LEU A 44 -5.89 4.90 6.47
C LEU A 44 -5.02 4.06 5.52
N ARG A 45 -3.89 4.65 5.12
CA ARG A 45 -2.83 3.99 4.34
C ARG A 45 -1.70 3.62 5.29
N PHE A 46 -1.97 2.64 6.14
CA PHE A 46 -1.02 2.16 7.13
C PHE A 46 0.08 1.32 6.48
N ASP A 47 -0.31 0.46 5.56
CA ASP A 47 0.58 -0.46 4.87
C ASP A 47 1.20 0.27 3.68
N ARG A 48 2.54 0.24 3.60
CA ARG A 48 3.31 0.99 2.61
C ARG A 48 4.51 0.18 2.15
N ILE A 49 4.93 0.43 0.92
CA ILE A 49 6.13 -0.16 0.34
C ILE A 49 7.08 0.99 -0.01
N PHE A 50 8.27 0.97 0.57
CA PHE A 50 9.34 1.88 0.22
C PHE A 50 10.44 1.12 -0.52
N PHE A 51 11.02 1.74 -1.54
CA PHE A 51 12.18 1.21 -2.23
C PHE A 51 13.26 2.29 -2.35
N ARG A 52 14.50 1.86 -2.49
CA ARG A 52 15.65 2.75 -2.66
C ARG A 52 16.15 2.67 -4.10
N THR A 53 16.30 3.81 -4.76
CA THR A 53 16.90 3.87 -6.10
C THR A 53 18.42 3.66 -6.00
N ALA A 54 19.00 2.90 -6.94
CA ALA A 54 20.45 2.73 -7.00
C ALA A 54 21.12 4.02 -7.51
N ALA A 55 22.35 4.25 -7.06
CA ALA A 55 23.12 5.44 -7.43
C ALA A 55 23.81 5.31 -8.81
N GLU A 56 24.15 4.10 -9.25
CA GLU A 56 25.06 3.88 -10.38
C GLU A 56 24.56 2.88 -11.43
N SER A 57 24.01 1.73 -11.02
CA SER A 57 23.46 0.72 -11.93
C SER A 57 22.35 -0.10 -11.25
N GLY A 58 21.43 -0.63 -12.03
CA GLY A 58 20.24 -1.34 -11.53
C GLY A 58 19.09 -0.40 -11.18
N HIS A 59 17.98 -0.43 -11.92
CA HIS A 59 16.79 0.35 -11.59
C HIS A 59 15.64 -0.57 -11.18
N ILE A 60 15.12 -0.36 -9.96
CA ILE A 60 13.84 -0.93 -9.54
C ILE A 60 12.74 0.00 -10.04
N VAL A 61 11.84 -0.52 -10.86
CA VAL A 61 10.70 0.24 -11.40
C VAL A 61 9.40 -0.45 -10.96
N PRO A 62 8.64 0.14 -10.02
CA PRO A 62 7.29 -0.32 -9.74
C PRO A 62 6.41 -0.22 -10.98
N GLN A 63 5.75 -1.32 -11.34
CA GLN A 63 4.86 -1.43 -12.49
C GLN A 63 3.39 -1.37 -12.09
N SER A 64 3.02 -2.06 -11.01
CA SER A 64 1.64 -2.07 -10.51
C SER A 64 1.57 -2.28 -9.00
N MET A 65 0.45 -1.88 -8.42
CA MET A 65 0.12 -2.07 -7.02
C MET A 65 -1.39 -2.25 -6.87
N ASP A 66 -1.80 -3.31 -6.21
CA ASP A 66 -3.20 -3.71 -6.07
C ASP A 66 -3.50 -4.23 -4.65
N LEU A 67 -4.77 -4.19 -4.26
CA LEU A 67 -5.21 -4.74 -2.97
C LEU A 67 -5.51 -6.24 -3.08
N LEU A 68 -5.21 -6.98 -2.02
CA LEU A 68 -5.57 -8.39 -1.86
C LEU A 68 -6.43 -8.62 -0.62
N GLY A 69 -7.11 -9.76 -0.60
CA GLY A 69 -7.93 -10.20 0.53
C GLY A 69 -9.25 -9.44 0.65
N LEU A 70 -9.77 -8.90 -0.46
CA LEU A 70 -11.03 -8.15 -0.52
C LEU A 70 -12.29 -9.03 -0.42
N GLU A 71 -12.14 -10.35 -0.48
CA GLU A 71 -13.25 -11.29 -0.44
C GLU A 71 -13.44 -11.87 0.96
N LYS A 72 -14.69 -12.06 1.36
CA LYS A 72 -15.01 -12.75 2.62
C LYS A 72 -14.75 -14.24 2.50
N LEU A 73 -14.26 -14.81 3.58
CA LEU A 73 -14.17 -16.25 3.78
C LEU A 73 -15.54 -16.84 4.14
N ASP A 74 -15.64 -18.16 4.18
CA ASP A 74 -16.88 -18.90 4.51
C ASP A 74 -17.48 -18.51 5.88
N CYS A 75 -16.65 -18.01 6.81
CA CYS A 75 -17.09 -17.50 8.11
C CYS A 75 -17.70 -16.09 8.06
N GLY A 76 -17.85 -15.50 6.88
CA GLY A 76 -18.43 -14.16 6.68
C GLY A 76 -17.51 -13.00 7.05
N ARG A 77 -16.23 -13.28 7.35
CA ARG A 77 -15.20 -12.29 7.68
C ARG A 77 -14.17 -12.17 6.57
N PHE A 78 -13.52 -11.02 6.47
CA PHE A 78 -12.35 -10.86 5.61
C PHE A 78 -11.15 -11.60 6.21
N PRO A 79 -10.09 -11.91 5.43
CA PRO A 79 -8.88 -12.56 5.94
C PRO A 79 -8.18 -11.80 7.07
N SER A 80 -8.25 -10.47 7.04
CA SER A 80 -7.69 -9.55 8.05
C SER A 80 -8.56 -8.30 8.12
N ASP A 81 -8.39 -7.45 9.13
CA ASP A 81 -8.93 -6.09 9.16
C ASP A 81 -8.14 -5.12 8.24
N HIS A 82 -6.96 -5.53 7.78
CA HIS A 82 -6.18 -4.88 6.74
C HIS A 82 -6.37 -5.59 5.37
N TRP A 83 -6.26 -4.81 4.28
CA TRP A 83 -6.08 -5.31 2.93
C TRP A 83 -4.60 -5.56 2.63
N GLY A 84 -4.30 -6.68 1.98
CA GLY A 84 -2.94 -6.99 1.53
C GLY A 84 -2.52 -6.09 0.36
N LEU A 85 -1.22 -5.96 0.14
CA LEU A 85 -0.64 -5.26 -1.01
C LEU A 85 0.05 -6.27 -1.92
N LEU A 86 -0.37 -6.32 -3.18
CA LEU A 86 0.36 -6.97 -4.27
C LEU A 86 1.11 -5.90 -5.06
N CYS A 87 2.41 -6.07 -5.27
CA CYS A 87 3.25 -5.11 -5.97
C CYS A 87 4.14 -5.84 -6.98
N ASN A 88 4.14 -5.36 -8.22
CA ASN A 88 5.03 -5.85 -9.27
C ASN A 88 6.15 -4.82 -9.50
N LEU A 89 7.39 -5.30 -9.48
CA LEU A 89 8.60 -4.48 -9.59
C LEU A 89 9.49 -5.09 -10.67
N ASP A 90 9.86 -4.30 -11.66
CA ASP A 90 10.91 -4.68 -12.61
C ASP A 90 12.27 -4.33 -12.05
N VAL A 91 13.25 -5.20 -12.30
CA VAL A 91 14.67 -4.91 -12.06
C VAL A 91 15.34 -4.80 -13.42
N ILE A 92 15.69 -3.57 -13.79
CA ILE A 92 16.45 -3.27 -15.01
C ILE A 92 17.92 -3.35 -14.66
N LEU A 93 18.62 -4.36 -15.19
CA LEU A 93 20.05 -4.62 -14.98
C LEU A 93 20.93 -3.79 -15.93
#